data_AF-A0A5A9PJC3-F1
#
_entry.id   AF-A0A5A9PJC3-F1
#
_cell.length_a   1.000
_cell.length_b   1.000
_cell.length_c   1.000
_cell.angle_alpha   90.00
_cell.angle_beta   90.00
_cell.angle_gamma   90.00
#
_symmetry.space_group_name_H-M   'P 1'
#
loop_
_entity.id
_entity.type
_entity.pdbx_description
1 polymer ?
#
loop_
_entity_poly.entity_id
_entity_poly.type
_entity_poly.pdbx_seq_one_letter_code
_entity_poly.pdbx_strand_id
1 'polypeptide(L)'
;MAFWFGAPVNPCFTYPQYYFDGLQPICFQGQNSYIMYHGTTLANAMRIMNDGFRRSTGGMLGPGVYVTRSFEKASHYPTQSYGQPLAVLQLSVRVGKVKKITYQGHPLQMTWHRHGYDTAWVPPNCGMVASGLEEDCVYDPRRIKVLDIIPNRRYW
;
A
#
# COMPACT_ATOMS: atom_id res chain seq x y z
N MET A 1 20.37 -8.87 38.88
CA MET A 1 19.81 -7.53 39.16
C MET A 1 20.70 -6.50 38.47
N ALA A 2 20.22 -5.90 37.39
CA ALA A 2 20.67 -4.61 36.84
C ALA A 2 19.79 -4.34 35.61
N PHE A 3 18.76 -3.52 35.80
CA PHE A 3 17.98 -2.93 34.74
C PHE A 3 18.79 -1.79 34.11
N TRP A 4 18.82 -1.72 32.78
CA TRP A 4 19.04 -0.47 32.07
C TRP A 4 18.09 -0.42 30.87
N PHE A 5 17.19 0.57 30.93
CA PHE A 5 16.32 0.98 29.84
C PHE A 5 17.16 1.67 28.76
N GLY A 6 17.07 1.17 27.51
CA GLY A 6 17.56 1.84 26.31
C GLY A 6 16.39 2.01 25.34
N ALA A 7 16.16 3.24 24.91
CA ALA A 7 14.99 3.75 24.19
C ALA A 7 14.60 2.98 22.90
N PRO A 8 13.32 3.03 22.47
CA PRO A 8 12.89 2.41 21.22
C PRO A 8 13.47 3.17 20.02
N VAL A 9 14.27 2.47 19.21
CA VAL A 9 14.64 2.91 17.88
C VAL A 9 13.40 2.85 16.98
N ASN A 10 12.82 4.01 16.65
CA ASN A 10 11.79 4.13 15.62
C ASN A 10 12.47 4.14 14.25
N PRO A 11 12.31 3.11 13.39
CA PRO A 11 12.94 3.09 12.09
C PRO A 11 12.01 3.75 11.08
N CYS A 12 11.87 5.08 11.16
CA CYS A 12 11.48 5.84 9.99
C CYS A 12 12.70 5.86 9.05
N PHE A 13 12.88 4.80 8.28
CA PHE A 13 13.94 4.71 7.27
C PHE A 13 13.70 5.79 6.23
N THR A 14 14.49 6.87 6.31
CA THR A 14 14.60 7.87 5.25
C THR A 14 15.47 7.31 4.13
N TYR A 15 14.90 7.14 2.94
CA TYR A 15 15.66 7.08 1.68
C TYR A 15 15.27 8.29 0.82
N PRO A 16 16.22 8.90 0.11
CA PRO A 16 15.97 10.13 -0.63
C PRO A 16 15.34 9.80 -1.97
N GLN A 17 14.17 10.37 -2.27
CA GLN A 17 13.75 10.56 -3.65
C GLN A 17 13.31 12.01 -3.85
N TYR A 18 14.06 12.66 -4.74
CA TYR A 18 13.89 14.02 -5.21
C TYR A 18 12.68 14.14 -6.15
N TYR A 19 12.10 15.35 -6.17
CA TYR A 19 11.12 15.94 -7.10
C TYR A 19 9.69 15.37 -7.08
N PHE A 20 8.76 16.08 -6.44
CA PHE A 20 7.82 17.04 -7.07
C PHE A 20 7.31 18.01 -5.99
N ASP A 21 7.18 19.28 -6.38
CA ASP A 21 6.83 20.49 -5.63
C ASP A 21 6.21 20.36 -4.21
N GLY A 22 6.97 20.83 -3.22
CA GLY A 22 6.43 21.72 -2.17
C GLY A 22 5.66 21.12 -1.00
N LEU A 23 5.40 19.81 -0.92
CA LEU A 23 4.76 19.21 0.25
C LEU A 23 5.77 18.37 1.04
N GLN A 24 6.18 18.89 2.20
CA GLN A 24 6.95 18.13 3.19
C GLN A 24 6.22 16.81 3.51
N PRO A 25 6.95 15.71 3.80
CA PRO A 25 6.31 14.52 4.34
C PRO A 25 5.62 14.91 5.65
N ILE A 26 4.29 14.96 5.62
CA ILE A 26 3.45 15.11 6.80
C ILE A 26 3.56 13.82 7.63
N CYS A 27 4.65 13.72 8.38
CA CYS A 27 4.78 12.79 9.49
C CYS A 27 3.83 13.30 10.59
N PHE A 28 2.55 12.95 10.50
CA PHE A 28 1.62 13.11 11.61
C PHE A 28 2.17 12.29 12.78
N GLN A 29 2.73 12.97 13.78
CA GLN A 29 3.30 12.35 14.97
C GLN A 29 2.30 11.37 15.59
N GLY A 30 2.68 10.08 15.64
CA GLY A 30 1.95 9.03 16.34
C GLY A 30 1.26 7.96 15.46
N GLN A 31 1.28 8.08 14.12
CA GLN A 31 0.76 7.04 13.22
C GLN A 31 1.72 6.86 12.04
N ASN A 32 2.28 5.67 11.84
CA ASN A 32 3.08 5.33 10.65
C ASN A 32 2.15 5.35 9.41
N SER A 33 1.93 6.53 8.84
CA SER A 33 1.13 6.72 7.64
C SER A 33 2.01 7.01 6.44
N TYR A 34 1.74 6.33 5.32
CA TYR A 34 2.42 6.57 4.05
C TYR A 34 1.44 7.11 3.01
N ILE A 35 1.96 7.90 2.07
CA ILE A 35 1.28 8.14 0.81
C ILE A 35 1.48 6.91 -0.08
N MET A 36 0.36 6.33 -0.53
CA MET A 36 0.33 5.15 -1.38
C MET A 36 -0.73 5.33 -2.47
N TYR A 37 -0.74 4.42 -3.43
CA TYR A 37 -1.53 4.49 -4.64
C TYR A 37 -2.25 3.18 -4.92
N HIS A 38 -3.44 3.29 -5.53
CA HIS A 38 -4.23 2.17 -6.00
C HIS A 38 -4.80 2.48 -7.38
N GLY A 39 -4.39 1.70 -8.40
CA GLY A 39 -4.93 1.79 -9.75
C GLY A 39 -6.26 1.05 -9.87
N THR A 40 -7.25 1.69 -10.46
CA THR A 40 -8.56 1.10 -10.71
C THR A 40 -9.27 1.81 -11.87
N THR A 41 -10.49 1.41 -12.19
CA THR A 41 -11.31 2.14 -13.17
C THR A 41 -11.86 3.41 -12.54
N LEU A 42 -12.07 4.47 -13.33
CA LEU A 42 -12.59 5.75 -12.81
C LEU A 42 -13.94 5.57 -12.09
N ALA A 43 -14.81 4.71 -12.61
CA ALA A 43 -16.07 4.35 -11.98
C ALA A 43 -15.87 3.72 -10.59
N ASN A 44 -14.89 2.82 -10.45
CA ASN A 44 -14.56 2.22 -9.16
C ASN A 44 -13.88 3.20 -8.22
N ALA A 45 -13.02 4.10 -8.73
CA ALA A 45 -12.40 5.15 -7.94
C ALA A 45 -13.45 6.06 -7.28
N MET A 46 -14.47 6.48 -8.04
CA MET A 46 -15.59 7.28 -7.52
C MET A 46 -16.39 6.51 -6.46
N ARG A 47 -16.66 5.22 -6.67
CA ARG A 47 -17.32 4.36 -5.66
C ARG A 47 -16.49 4.25 -4.38
N ILE A 48 -15.19 4.00 -4.51
CA ILE A 48 -14.28 3.89 -3.36
C ILE A 48 -14.19 5.22 -2.59
N MET A 49 -14.22 6.36 -3.28
CA MET A 49 -14.25 7.68 -2.64
C MET A 49 -15.51 7.87 -1.79
N ASN A 50 -16.67 7.41 -2.27
CA ASN A 50 -17.95 7.57 -1.57
C ASN A 50 -18.17 6.53 -0.46
N ASP A 51 -17.86 5.27 -0.75
CA ASP A 51 -18.25 4.12 0.09
C ASP A 51 -17.07 3.57 0.92
N GLY A 52 -15.85 4.00 0.61
CA GLY A 52 -14.62 3.42 1.13
C GLY A 52 -14.20 2.14 0.40
N PHE A 53 -13.03 1.62 0.77
CA PHE A 53 -12.53 0.37 0.21
C PHE A 53 -13.29 -0.84 0.74
N ARG A 54 -13.47 -1.83 -0.14
CA ARG A 54 -13.82 -3.20 0.24
C ARG A 54 -12.59 -4.08 0.03
N ARG A 55 -12.22 -4.86 1.06
CA ARG A 55 -11.12 -5.81 0.94
C ARG A 55 -11.43 -6.87 -0.13
N SER A 56 -10.40 -7.32 -0.84
CA SER A 56 -10.49 -8.55 -1.63
C SER A 56 -10.63 -9.77 -0.70
N THR A 57 -11.12 -10.88 -1.24
CA THR A 57 -11.17 -12.18 -0.53
C THR A 57 -9.86 -12.97 -0.64
N GLY A 58 -8.93 -12.54 -1.51
CA GLY A 58 -7.67 -13.22 -1.76
C GLY A 58 -6.67 -12.37 -2.55
N GLY A 59 -5.66 -13.00 -3.13
CA GLY A 59 -4.52 -12.37 -3.80
C GLY A 59 -3.20 -12.96 -3.29
N MET A 60 -2.07 -12.47 -3.78
CA MET A 60 -0.74 -13.00 -3.43
C MET A 60 -0.45 -12.99 -1.92
N LEU A 61 -1.01 -12.02 -1.18
CA LEU A 61 -0.85 -11.84 0.26
C LEU A 61 -2.15 -12.14 1.02
N GLY A 62 -3.11 -12.84 0.42
CA GLY A 62 -4.40 -13.12 1.04
C GLY A 62 -5.36 -11.92 0.98
N PRO A 63 -6.40 -11.91 1.84
CA PRO A 63 -7.44 -10.90 1.80
C PRO A 63 -6.94 -9.54 2.30
N GLY A 64 -7.28 -8.47 1.56
CA GLY A 64 -6.95 -7.11 1.96
C GLY A 64 -7.14 -6.11 0.82
N VAL A 65 -6.65 -4.89 1.03
CA VAL A 65 -6.59 -3.85 0.01
C VAL A 65 -5.14 -3.73 -0.43
N TYR A 66 -4.89 -3.93 -1.72
CA TYR A 66 -3.56 -3.90 -2.32
C TYR A 66 -3.22 -2.49 -2.76
N VAL A 67 -2.09 -1.97 -2.27
CA VAL A 67 -1.61 -0.62 -2.53
C VAL A 67 -0.11 -0.64 -2.76
N THR A 68 0.41 0.42 -3.37
CA THR A 68 1.85 0.56 -3.64
C THR A 68 2.28 2.00 -3.43
N ARG A 69 3.54 2.22 -3.06
CA ARG A 69 4.19 3.53 -3.02
C ARG A 69 4.56 4.05 -4.41
N SER A 70 4.55 3.21 -5.44
CA SER A 70 4.84 3.61 -6.81
C SER A 70 3.57 4.02 -7.55
N PHE A 71 3.41 5.32 -7.83
CA PHE A 71 2.35 5.81 -8.70
C PHE A 71 2.40 5.14 -10.08
N GLU A 72 3.61 4.99 -10.64
CA GLU A 72 3.81 4.33 -11.93
C GLU A 72 3.28 2.89 -11.90
N LYS A 73 3.61 2.10 -10.87
CA LYS A 73 3.06 0.75 -10.71
C LYS A 73 1.54 0.78 -10.67
N ALA A 74 0.96 1.62 -9.80
CA ALA A 74 -0.49 1.74 -9.67
C ALA A 74 -1.15 2.13 -11.00
N SER A 75 -0.53 3.00 -11.79
CA SER A 75 -1.06 3.46 -13.07
C SER A 75 -1.23 2.34 -14.11
N HIS A 76 -0.57 1.19 -13.96
CA HIS A 76 -0.73 0.05 -14.88
C HIS A 76 -1.94 -0.85 -14.55
N TYR A 77 -2.69 -0.52 -13.49
CA TYR A 77 -3.85 -1.31 -13.07
C TYR A 77 -5.19 -0.58 -13.29
N PRO A 78 -6.24 -1.34 -13.65
CA PRO A 78 -6.21 -2.75 -14.04
C PRO A 78 -5.47 -2.96 -15.38
N THR A 79 -4.79 -4.10 -15.53
CA THR A 79 -4.04 -4.46 -16.75
C THR A 79 -4.94 -4.67 -17.96
N GLN A 80 -6.22 -4.95 -17.74
CA GLN A 80 -7.26 -5.01 -18.76
C GLN A 80 -8.40 -4.10 -18.33
N SER A 81 -8.59 -3.01 -19.07
CA SER A 81 -9.62 -2.00 -18.79
C SER A 81 -10.89 -2.18 -19.64
N TYR A 82 -10.83 -2.98 -20.71
CA TYR A 82 -11.91 -3.16 -21.69
C TYR A 82 -12.50 -1.82 -22.18
N GLY A 83 -11.64 -0.82 -22.39
CA GLY A 83 -12.03 0.52 -22.84
C GLY A 83 -12.58 1.43 -21.74
N GLN A 84 -12.62 0.99 -20.48
CA GLN A 84 -13.03 1.84 -19.37
C GLN A 84 -11.96 2.88 -19.03
N PRO A 85 -12.35 4.14 -18.74
CA PRO A 85 -11.41 5.13 -18.23
C PRO A 85 -10.78 4.66 -16.92
N LEU A 86 -9.48 4.87 -16.79
CA LEU A 86 -8.72 4.49 -15.60
C LEU A 86 -8.48 5.68 -14.67
N ALA A 87 -8.18 5.37 -13.41
CA ALA A 87 -7.78 6.35 -12.41
C ALA A 87 -6.82 5.73 -11.41
N VAL A 88 -6.01 6.58 -10.79
CA VAL A 88 -5.16 6.22 -9.65
C VAL A 88 -5.68 6.97 -8.43
N LEU A 89 -6.00 6.24 -7.37
CA LEU A 89 -6.32 6.82 -6.08
C LEU A 89 -5.02 7.17 -5.35
N GLN A 90 -4.88 8.39 -4.86
CA GLN A 90 -3.85 8.77 -3.89
C GLN A 90 -4.40 8.57 -2.48
N LEU A 91 -3.63 7.91 -1.62
CA LEU A 91 -4.10 7.39 -0.33
C LEU A 91 -3.18 7.82 0.80
N SER A 92 -3.74 8.10 1.97
CA SER A 92 -3.00 8.08 3.25
C SER A 92 -3.30 6.76 3.95
N VAL A 93 -2.27 5.94 4.14
CA VAL A 93 -2.40 4.56 4.64
C VAL A 93 -1.69 4.40 5.96
N ARG A 94 -2.43 4.10 7.03
CA ARG A 94 -1.89 3.78 8.36
C ARG A 94 -1.48 2.30 8.41
N VAL A 95 -0.19 1.99 8.31
CA VAL A 95 0.27 0.60 8.10
C VAL A 95 0.29 -0.26 9.35
N GLY A 96 0.29 0.35 10.55
CA GLY A 96 0.30 -0.40 11.81
C GLY A 96 1.48 -1.39 11.92
N LYS A 97 1.21 -2.59 12.43
CA LYS A 97 2.18 -3.68 12.55
C LYS A 97 2.36 -4.40 11.21
N VAL A 98 3.54 -4.24 10.60
CA VAL A 98 3.82 -4.77 9.26
C VAL A 98 4.49 -6.14 9.31
N LYS A 99 4.03 -7.08 8.48
CA LYS A 99 4.71 -8.34 8.21
C LYS A 99 5.44 -8.29 6.86
N LYS A 100 6.77 -8.36 6.89
CA LYS A 100 7.58 -8.51 5.67
C LYS A 100 7.44 -9.93 5.11
N ILE A 101 7.14 -10.06 3.82
CA ILE A 101 7.02 -11.31 3.06
C ILE A 101 7.99 -11.23 1.87
N THR A 102 8.98 -12.13 1.81
CA THR A 102 10.11 -11.99 0.87
C THR A 102 10.30 -13.16 -0.10
N TYR A 103 9.45 -14.19 -0.04
CA TYR A 103 9.52 -15.34 -0.94
C TYR A 103 8.16 -16.04 -1.02
N GLN A 104 7.90 -16.68 -2.17
CA GLN A 104 6.65 -17.39 -2.42
C GLN A 104 6.56 -18.63 -1.52
N GLY A 105 5.38 -18.89 -0.98
CA GLY A 105 5.16 -19.97 0.00
C GLY A 105 5.59 -19.60 1.43
N HIS A 106 5.84 -18.31 1.73
CA HIS A 106 6.15 -17.89 3.10
C HIS A 106 5.03 -18.33 4.06
N PRO A 107 5.33 -18.90 5.25
CA PRO A 107 4.32 -19.50 6.14
C PRO A 107 3.17 -18.56 6.52
N LEU A 108 3.46 -17.25 6.59
CA LEU A 108 2.49 -16.20 6.88
C LEU A 108 1.99 -15.42 5.66
N GLN A 109 2.32 -15.83 4.43
CA GLN A 109 1.98 -15.10 3.20
C GLN A 109 0.50 -14.77 3.10
N MET A 110 -0.37 -15.72 3.45
CA MET A 110 -1.83 -15.57 3.35
C MET A 110 -2.53 -15.35 4.70
N THR A 111 -1.81 -15.53 5.81
CA THR A 111 -2.38 -15.64 7.16
C THR A 111 -1.88 -14.59 8.14
N TRP A 112 -0.94 -13.72 7.77
CA TRP A 112 -0.36 -12.67 8.62
C TRP A 112 -1.39 -11.89 9.45
N HIS A 113 -2.56 -11.58 8.90
CA HIS A 113 -3.63 -10.86 9.61
C HIS A 113 -4.16 -11.63 10.84
N ARG A 114 -4.18 -12.96 10.77
CA ARG A 114 -4.56 -13.83 11.91
C ARG A 114 -3.51 -13.85 13.03
N HIS A 115 -2.29 -13.41 12.72
CA HIS A 115 -1.18 -13.29 13.67
C HIS A 115 -1.02 -11.86 14.20
N GLY A 116 -2.07 -11.03 14.07
CA GLY A 116 -2.12 -9.67 14.63
C GLY A 116 -1.30 -8.65 13.85
N TYR A 117 -0.98 -8.93 12.58
CA TYR A 117 -0.40 -7.95 11.67
C TYR A 117 -1.49 -7.18 10.93
N ASP A 118 -1.22 -5.91 10.69
CA ASP A 118 -2.16 -4.96 10.10
C ASP A 118 -1.99 -4.83 8.58
N THR A 119 -0.74 -5.01 8.14
CA THR A 119 -0.31 -4.96 6.74
C THR A 119 0.71 -6.06 6.48
N ALA A 120 0.60 -6.75 5.34
CA ALA A 120 1.72 -7.49 4.76
C ALA A 120 2.43 -6.64 3.72
N TRP A 121 3.76 -6.72 3.68
CA TRP A 121 4.59 -5.95 2.78
C TRP A 121 5.59 -6.83 2.03
N VAL A 122 5.59 -6.70 0.72
CA VAL A 122 6.58 -7.27 -0.20
C VAL A 122 7.62 -6.20 -0.53
N PRO A 123 8.89 -6.37 -0.13
CA PRO A 123 9.95 -5.43 -0.48
C PRO A 123 10.30 -5.51 -1.97
N PRO A 124 10.92 -4.45 -2.53
CA PRO A 124 11.39 -4.49 -3.90
C PRO A 124 12.46 -5.59 -4.08
N ASN A 125 12.53 -6.15 -5.27
CA ASN A 125 13.56 -7.08 -5.75
C ASN A 125 13.74 -8.35 -4.91
N CYS A 126 12.69 -8.85 -4.26
CA CYS A 126 12.72 -10.11 -3.50
C CYS A 126 12.18 -11.34 -4.26
N GLY A 127 11.85 -11.20 -5.54
CA GLY A 127 11.34 -12.31 -6.36
C GLY A 127 9.87 -12.69 -6.12
N MET A 128 9.13 -11.93 -5.31
CA MET A 128 7.70 -12.15 -5.08
C MET A 128 6.83 -11.78 -6.28
N VAL A 129 7.16 -10.69 -6.98
CA VAL A 129 6.42 -10.18 -8.14
C VAL A 129 7.36 -9.98 -9.32
N ALA A 130 6.88 -10.27 -10.53
CA ALA A 130 7.68 -10.20 -11.76
C ALA A 130 8.23 -8.79 -12.03
N SER A 131 7.49 -7.74 -11.64
CA SER A 131 7.92 -6.35 -11.78
C SER A 131 9.10 -5.97 -10.88
N GLY A 132 9.43 -6.76 -9.86
CA GLY A 132 10.41 -6.39 -8.83
C GLY A 132 9.96 -5.24 -7.90
N LEU A 133 8.88 -4.54 -8.23
CA LEU A 133 8.33 -3.45 -7.42
C LEU A 133 7.64 -3.94 -6.15
N GLU A 134 7.66 -3.11 -5.12
CA GLU A 134 7.05 -3.40 -3.81
C GLU A 134 5.51 -3.46 -3.85
N GLU A 135 4.92 -4.08 -2.84
CA GLU A 135 3.46 -4.14 -2.66
C GLU A 135 3.07 -4.27 -1.20
N ASP A 136 2.03 -3.55 -0.80
CA ASP A 136 1.42 -3.66 0.51
C ASP A 136 0.00 -4.23 0.39
N CYS A 137 -0.38 -5.09 1.33
CA CYS A 137 -1.74 -5.59 1.49
C CYS A 137 -2.23 -5.23 2.89
N VAL A 138 -3.18 -4.31 2.97
CA VAL A 138 -3.73 -3.77 4.22
C VAL A 138 -5.02 -4.52 4.58
N TYR A 139 -5.12 -5.05 5.79
CA TYR A 139 -6.25 -5.94 6.13
C TYR A 139 -7.57 -5.21 6.34
N ASP A 140 -7.51 -4.07 7.04
CA ASP A 140 -8.67 -3.27 7.44
C ASP A 140 -8.75 -1.99 6.57
N PRO A 141 -9.75 -1.88 5.68
CA PRO A 141 -9.98 -0.69 4.86
C PRO A 141 -10.05 0.63 5.64
N ARG A 142 -10.46 0.62 6.92
CA ARG A 142 -10.56 1.83 7.77
C ARG A 142 -9.20 2.47 8.08
N ARG A 143 -8.10 1.82 7.69
CA ARG A 143 -6.74 2.36 7.76
C ARG A 143 -6.36 3.19 6.55
N ILE A 144 -7.20 3.21 5.52
CA ILE A 144 -6.94 3.87 4.25
C ILE A 144 -7.88 5.06 4.13
N LYS A 145 -7.30 6.25 3.98
CA LYS A 145 -8.03 7.46 3.63
C LYS A 145 -7.73 7.80 2.17
N VAL A 146 -8.78 7.92 1.36
CA VAL A 146 -8.65 8.45 0.00
C VAL A 146 -8.39 9.96 0.10
N LEU A 147 -7.34 10.44 -0.57
CA LEU A 147 -6.98 11.84 -0.61
C LEU A 147 -7.42 12.47 -1.93
N ASP A 148 -7.21 11.76 -3.04
CA ASP A 148 -7.53 12.28 -4.37
C ASP A 148 -7.79 11.15 -5.40
N ILE A 149 -8.47 11.50 -6.49
CA ILE A 149 -8.65 10.67 -7.69
C ILE A 149 -7.90 11.34 -8.84
N ILE A 150 -6.86 10.69 -9.35
CA ILE A 150 -6.08 11.18 -10.48
C ILE A 150 -6.53 10.44 -11.74
N PRO A 151 -7.19 11.09 -12.72
CA PRO A 151 -7.57 10.44 -13.96
C PRO A 151 -6.35 9.93 -14.73
N ASN A 152 -6.35 8.66 -15.09
CA ASN A 152 -5.27 8.03 -15.82
C ASN A 152 -5.63 7.96 -17.31
N ARG A 153 -5.09 8.90 -18.08
CA ARG A 153 -5.38 9.08 -19.51
C ARG A 153 -4.56 8.17 -20.42
N ARG A 154 -3.93 7.12 -19.89
CA ARG A 154 -3.26 6.12 -20.73
C ARG A 154 -4.33 5.29 -21.44
N TYR A 155 -4.32 5.38 -22.77
CA TYR A 155 -5.10 4.54 -23.66
C TYR A 155 -4.24 3.31 -23.98
N TRP A 156 -4.60 2.16 -23.45
CA TRP A 156 -4.01 0.86 -23.77
C TRP A 156 -5.09 -0.05 -24.31
#